data_AF-A0A662KI57-F1
#
_entry.id   AF-A0A662KI57-F1
#
_cell.length_a   1.000
_cell.length_b   1.000
_cell.length_c   1.000
_cell.angle_alpha   90.00
_cell.angle_beta   90.00
_cell.angle_gamma   90.00
#
_symmetry.space_group_name_H-M   'P 1'
#
loop_
_entity.id
_entity.type
_entity.pdbx_description
1 polymer ?
#
loop_
_entity_poly.entity_id
_entity_poly.type
_entity_poly.pdbx_seq_one_letter_code
_entity_poly.pdbx_strand_id
1 'polypeptide(L)'
;MIYALAPLVALAGSAVASYQDIKTREISNVLTLSLIATGLLFYGMRVWEEGNVILWVPLAATFAIIWFMWRAGMWGGGDAKLVMGICALASSFHGVFFIPLFFIMIAAVALVHYFIFGLIEEMKRGKGKRFVLAVALIAGVSSVSYLITDMLFPPLSPFVSLTAFFISADIMSSRLPCKKRVPVSEQLVGEPLAETIGLR
;
A
#
# COMPACT_ATOMS: atom_id res chain seq x y z
N MET A 1 26.08 13.92 -3.85
CA MET A 1 26.66 12.78 -3.07
C MET A 1 25.99 12.54 -1.73
N ILE A 2 25.80 13.56 -0.87
CA ILE A 2 25.22 13.41 0.49
C ILE A 2 23.81 12.82 0.48
N TYR A 3 22.96 13.23 -0.48
CA TYR A 3 21.61 12.73 -0.59
C TYR A 3 21.59 11.21 -0.85
N ALA A 4 22.65 10.57 -1.40
CA ALA A 4 22.69 9.11 -1.66
C ALA A 4 22.54 8.25 -0.39
N LEU A 5 22.66 8.86 0.78
CA LEU A 5 22.35 8.25 2.07
C LEU A 5 20.83 8.16 2.34
N ALA A 6 19.99 8.91 1.63
CA ALA A 6 18.55 8.99 1.89
C ALA A 6 17.84 7.62 1.76
N PRO A 7 18.14 6.75 0.77
CA PRO A 7 17.57 5.40 0.74
C PRO A 7 17.99 4.55 1.94
N LEU A 8 19.21 4.71 2.46
CA LEU A 8 19.67 4.02 3.67
C LEU A 8 18.91 4.52 4.90
N VAL A 9 18.66 5.83 4.99
CA VAL A 9 17.82 6.43 6.04
C VAL A 9 16.38 5.91 5.93
N ALA A 10 15.83 5.78 4.72
CA ALA A 10 14.50 5.23 4.52
C ALA A 10 14.41 3.75 4.94
N LEU A 11 15.43 2.95 4.63
CA LEU A 11 15.53 1.54 5.03
C LEU A 11 15.69 1.39 6.55
N ALA A 12 16.55 2.19 7.17
CA ALA A 12 16.70 2.19 8.62
C ALA A 12 15.41 2.63 9.32
N GLY A 13 14.79 3.70 8.81
CA GLY A 13 13.52 4.22 9.31
C GLY A 13 12.37 3.20 9.20
N SER A 14 12.26 2.50 8.08
CA SER A 14 11.24 1.46 7.90
C SER A 14 11.49 0.24 8.77
N ALA A 15 12.74 -0.15 9.00
CA ALA A 15 13.09 -1.23 9.92
C ALA A 15 12.71 -0.87 11.38
N VAL A 16 13.01 0.36 11.83
CA VAL A 16 12.61 0.84 13.16
C VAL A 16 11.09 0.93 13.26
N ALA A 17 10.41 1.43 12.22
CA ALA A 17 8.96 1.50 12.19
C ALA A 17 8.32 0.10 12.27
N SER A 18 8.86 -0.88 11.55
CA SER A 18 8.40 -2.28 11.62
C SER A 18 8.62 -2.87 13.02
N TYR A 19 9.74 -2.58 13.67
CA TYR A 19 9.98 -3.00 15.06
C TYR A 19 8.97 -2.37 16.04
N GLN A 20 8.69 -1.06 15.89
CA GLN A 20 7.68 -0.37 16.70
C GLN A 20 6.29 -0.97 16.45
N ASP A 21 5.89 -1.16 15.19
CA ASP A 21 4.60 -1.74 14.85
C ASP A 21 4.41 -3.14 15.44
N ILE A 22 5.43 -4.01 15.37
CA ILE A 22 5.36 -5.35 15.98
C ILE A 22 5.22 -5.28 17.51
N LYS A 23 5.91 -4.34 18.16
CA LYS A 23 5.98 -4.27 19.63
C LYS A 23 4.82 -3.50 20.27
N THR A 24 4.46 -2.36 19.69
CA THR A 24 3.50 -1.40 20.24
C THR A 24 2.23 -1.26 19.41
N ARG A 25 2.16 -1.86 18.21
CA ARG A 25 1.08 -1.68 17.21
C ARG A 25 0.85 -0.23 16.80
N GLU A 26 1.83 0.62 17.07
CA GLU A 26 1.78 2.05 16.82
C GLU A 26 3.14 2.51 16.35
N ILE A 27 3.15 3.32 15.29
CA ILE A 27 4.35 3.93 14.74
C ILE A 27 4.46 5.35 15.31
N SER A 28 5.57 5.64 15.97
CA SER A 28 5.75 6.93 16.64
C SER A 28 5.74 8.11 15.67
N ASN A 29 5.05 9.20 16.06
CA ASN A 29 5.05 10.45 15.30
C ASN A 29 6.45 11.06 15.22
N VAL A 30 7.28 10.87 16.25
CA VAL A 30 8.67 11.36 16.25
C VAL A 30 9.47 10.71 15.12
N LEU A 31 9.33 9.40 14.89
CA LEU A 31 10.00 8.71 13.80
C LEU A 31 9.46 9.16 12.43
N THR A 32 8.13 9.17 12.25
CA THR A 32 7.55 9.48 10.94
C THR A 32 7.77 10.94 10.54
N LEU A 33 7.60 11.90 11.46
CA LEU A 33 7.86 13.31 11.19
C LEU A 33 9.34 13.59 10.98
N SER A 34 10.24 12.91 11.70
CA SER A 34 11.68 13.07 11.45
C SER A 34 12.09 12.52 10.09
N LEU A 35 11.51 11.40 9.62
CA LEU A 35 11.72 10.89 8.27
C LEU A 35 11.19 11.84 7.19
N ILE A 36 10.00 12.41 7.36
CA ILE A 36 9.45 13.40 6.44
C ILE A 36 10.35 14.64 6.39
N ALA A 37 10.72 15.21 7.54
CA ALA A 37 11.57 16.39 7.62
C ALA A 37 12.93 16.14 6.94
N THR A 38 13.58 15.02 7.26
CA THR A 38 14.87 14.64 6.65
C THR A 38 14.73 14.40 5.14
N GLY A 39 13.64 13.76 4.71
CA GLY A 39 13.33 13.55 3.31
C GLY A 39 13.15 14.85 2.54
N LEU A 40 12.38 15.80 3.07
CA LEU A 40 12.18 17.11 2.46
C LEU A 40 13.47 17.93 2.39
N LEU A 41 14.35 17.82 3.39
CA LEU A 41 15.67 18.46 3.37
C LEU A 41 16.54 17.89 2.23
N PHE A 42 16.67 16.57 2.12
CA PHE A 42 17.45 15.97 1.03
C PHE A 42 16.83 16.19 -0.34
N TYR A 43 15.50 16.17 -0.44
CA TYR A 43 14.79 16.48 -1.67
C TYR A 43 15.04 17.93 -2.08
N GLY A 44 14.96 18.88 -1.15
CA GLY A 44 15.22 20.29 -1.39
C GLY A 44 16.66 20.58 -1.82
N MET A 45 17.64 19.91 -1.20
CA MET A 45 19.05 19.98 -1.64
C MET A 45 19.22 19.51 -3.08
N ARG A 46 18.55 18.42 -3.47
CA ARG A 46 18.57 17.94 -4.86
C ARG A 46 17.95 18.93 -5.82
N VAL A 47 16.78 19.49 -5.48
CA VAL A 47 16.12 20.51 -6.32
C VAL A 47 17.02 21.73 -6.51
N TRP A 48 17.73 22.14 -5.46
CA TRP A 48 18.69 23.23 -5.52
C TRP A 48 19.88 22.92 -6.44
N GLU A 49 20.46 21.72 -6.34
CA GLU A 49 21.57 21.29 -7.21
C GLU A 49 21.17 21.15 -8.69
N GLU A 50 19.99 20.59 -8.97
CA GLU A 50 19.49 20.43 -10.35
C GLU A 50 18.90 21.73 -10.92
N GLY A 51 18.64 22.75 -10.08
CA GLY A 51 18.01 24.01 -10.47
C GLY A 51 16.58 23.87 -10.99
N ASN A 52 15.94 22.70 -10.79
CA ASN A 52 14.65 22.37 -11.39
C ASN A 52 13.54 22.25 -10.34
N VAL A 53 12.83 23.35 -10.11
CA VAL A 53 11.75 23.44 -9.12
C VAL A 53 10.56 22.53 -9.46
N ILE A 54 10.40 22.10 -10.72
CA ILE A 54 9.28 21.23 -11.17
C ILE A 54 9.32 19.87 -10.46
N LEU A 55 10.47 19.44 -9.95
CA LEU A 55 10.62 18.21 -9.17
C LEU A 55 9.71 18.17 -7.93
N TRP A 56 9.32 19.32 -7.36
CA TRP A 56 8.37 19.34 -6.24
C TRP A 56 6.97 18.84 -6.62
N VAL A 57 6.56 18.97 -7.87
CA VAL A 57 5.21 18.61 -8.34
C VAL A 57 4.90 17.13 -8.12
N PRO A 58 5.69 16.15 -8.58
CA PRO A 58 5.41 14.74 -8.34
C PRO A 58 5.45 14.38 -6.84
N LEU A 59 6.32 14.99 -6.04
CA LEU A 59 6.35 14.75 -4.60
C LEU A 59 5.08 15.27 -3.91
N ALA A 60 4.65 16.49 -4.24
CA ALA A 60 3.43 17.08 -3.70
C ALA A 60 2.18 16.29 -4.11
N ALA A 61 2.10 15.86 -5.37
CA ALA A 61 1.03 14.99 -5.87
C ALA A 61 0.97 13.67 -5.09
N THR A 62 2.13 13.10 -4.76
CA THR A 62 2.23 11.88 -3.95
C THR A 62 1.69 12.09 -2.54
N PHE A 63 2.07 13.18 -1.89
CA PHE A 63 1.57 13.51 -0.55
C PHE A 63 0.05 13.71 -0.57
N ALA A 64 -0.48 14.35 -1.62
CA ALA A 64 -1.92 14.51 -1.80
C ALA A 64 -2.64 13.16 -1.98
N ILE A 65 -2.07 12.24 -2.76
CA ILE A 65 -2.62 10.88 -2.94
C ILE A 65 -2.63 10.12 -1.62
N ILE A 66 -1.51 10.11 -0.89
CA ILE A 66 -1.41 9.42 0.41
C ILE A 66 -2.41 10.01 1.41
N TRP A 67 -2.54 11.34 1.44
CA TRP A 67 -3.53 12.02 2.26
C TRP A 67 -4.96 11.60 1.90
N PHE A 68 -5.29 11.51 0.61
CA PHE A 68 -6.61 11.06 0.16
C PHE A 68 -6.87 9.60 0.55
N MET A 69 -5.88 8.71 0.39
CA MET A 69 -5.99 7.31 0.81
C MET A 69 -6.20 7.16 2.33
N TRP A 70 -5.49 7.98 3.12
CA TRP A 70 -5.71 8.04 4.57
C TRP A 70 -7.12 8.53 4.92
N ARG A 71 -7.60 9.59 4.26
CA ARG A 71 -8.96 10.11 4.46
C ARG A 71 -10.05 9.13 4.02
N ALA A 72 -9.77 8.30 3.01
CA ALA A 72 -10.65 7.21 2.58
C ALA A 72 -10.64 6.01 3.54
N GLY A 73 -9.81 6.03 4.60
CA GLY A 73 -9.72 4.95 5.59
C GLY A 73 -8.96 3.72 5.09
N MET A 74 -8.20 3.84 4.00
CA MET A 74 -7.43 2.72 3.45
C MET A 74 -6.20 2.39 4.29
N TRP A 75 -5.60 3.40 4.93
CA TRP A 75 -4.37 3.28 5.72
C TRP A 75 -4.51 3.96 7.08
N GLY A 76 -3.77 3.46 8.08
CA GLY A 76 -3.63 4.11 9.37
C GLY A 76 -2.81 5.42 9.26
N GLY A 77 -3.00 6.32 10.22
CA GLY A 77 -2.28 7.60 10.23
C GLY A 77 -0.75 7.43 10.33
N GLY A 78 -0.28 6.40 11.05
CA GLY A 78 1.15 6.04 11.14
C GLY A 78 1.70 5.59 9.79
N ASP A 79 1.02 4.64 9.13
CA ASP A 79 1.42 4.11 7.82
C ASP A 79 1.48 5.20 6.75
N ALA A 80 0.47 6.05 6.71
CA ALA A 80 0.40 7.16 5.77
C ALA A 80 1.63 8.09 5.91
N LYS A 81 1.96 8.50 7.13
CA LYS A 81 3.13 9.36 7.38
C LYS A 81 4.45 8.65 7.10
N LEU A 82 4.56 7.37 7.43
CA LEU A 82 5.75 6.58 7.12
C LEU A 82 5.98 6.51 5.61
N VAL A 83 4.93 6.22 4.83
CA VAL A 83 4.97 6.19 3.37
C VAL A 83 5.35 7.55 2.79
N MET A 84 4.80 8.65 3.31
CA MET A 84 5.22 10.01 2.93
C MET A 84 6.72 10.24 3.15
N GLY A 85 7.25 9.82 4.30
CA GLY A 85 8.68 9.93 4.62
C GLY A 85 9.56 9.11 3.68
N ILE A 86 9.18 7.87 3.40
CA ILE A 86 9.90 7.00 2.44
C ILE A 86 9.87 7.60 1.05
N CYS A 87 8.72 8.09 0.57
CA CYS A 87 8.62 8.74 -0.72
C CYS A 87 9.52 9.98 -0.82
N ALA A 88 9.56 10.83 0.21
CA ALA A 88 10.43 12.01 0.23
C ALA A 88 11.93 11.65 0.19
N LEU A 89 12.34 10.62 0.94
CA LEU A 89 13.73 10.15 0.97
C LEU A 89 14.15 9.44 -0.32
N ALA A 90 13.32 8.52 -0.84
CA ALA A 90 13.72 7.61 -1.92
C ALA A 90 13.42 8.13 -3.34
N SER A 91 12.40 8.97 -3.52
CA SER A 91 12.09 9.58 -4.84
C SER A 91 13.19 10.54 -5.31
N SER A 92 13.98 11.05 -4.36
CA SER A 92 15.20 11.82 -4.60
C SER A 92 16.27 11.07 -5.43
N PHE A 93 16.11 9.79 -5.78
CA PHE A 93 17.12 9.02 -6.53
C PHE A 93 16.65 8.41 -7.84
N HIS A 94 15.36 8.17 -7.98
CA HIS A 94 14.85 7.22 -8.98
C HIS A 94 13.94 7.88 -10.02
N GLY A 95 13.94 9.22 -10.08
CA GLY A 95 13.17 10.00 -11.04
C GLY A 95 11.65 9.94 -10.83
N VAL A 96 10.90 10.51 -11.77
CA VAL A 96 9.43 10.67 -11.68
C VAL A 96 8.69 9.33 -11.62
N PHE A 97 9.28 8.26 -12.18
CA PHE A 97 8.66 6.93 -12.22
C PHE A 97 8.76 6.13 -10.91
N PHE A 98 9.61 6.56 -9.97
CA PHE A 98 9.77 5.88 -8.69
C PHE A 98 8.46 5.75 -7.93
N ILE A 99 7.71 6.84 -7.87
CA ILE A 99 6.49 6.92 -7.08
C ILE A 99 5.44 5.93 -7.62
N PRO A 100 5.03 5.99 -8.91
CA PRO A 100 4.13 4.98 -9.46
C PRO A 100 4.62 3.54 -9.23
N LEU A 101 5.91 3.27 -9.47
CA LEU A 101 6.48 1.93 -9.31
C LEU A 101 6.44 1.46 -7.85
N PHE A 102 6.68 2.36 -6.90
CA PHE A 102 6.63 2.07 -5.47
C PHE A 102 5.21 1.69 -5.02
N PHE A 103 4.18 2.41 -5.46
CA PHE A 103 2.79 2.04 -5.17
C PHE A 103 2.40 0.71 -5.82
N ILE A 104 2.83 0.45 -7.06
CA ILE A 104 2.60 -0.84 -7.72
C ILE A 104 3.27 -1.97 -6.93
N MET A 105 4.49 -1.76 -6.44
CA MET A 105 5.21 -2.74 -5.66
C MET A 105 4.53 -3.01 -4.31
N ILE A 106 4.08 -1.97 -3.59
CA ILE A 106 3.30 -2.13 -2.35
C ILE A 106 2.03 -2.92 -2.63
N ALA A 107 1.28 -2.57 -3.68
CA ALA A 107 0.06 -3.26 -4.05
C ALA A 107 0.32 -4.74 -4.37
N ALA A 108 1.38 -5.05 -5.11
CA ALA A 108 1.77 -6.42 -5.43
C ALA A 108 2.16 -7.22 -4.18
N VAL A 109 2.95 -6.64 -3.28
CA VAL A 109 3.34 -7.28 -2.01
C VAL A 109 2.12 -7.51 -1.12
N ALA A 110 1.22 -6.53 -1.01
CA ALA A 110 -0.01 -6.66 -0.24
C ALA A 110 -0.92 -7.76 -0.81
N LEU A 111 -1.04 -7.85 -2.13
CA LEU A 111 -1.80 -8.90 -2.81
C LEU A 111 -1.22 -10.29 -2.50
N VAL A 112 0.10 -10.47 -2.65
CA VAL A 112 0.78 -11.73 -2.35
C VAL A 112 0.62 -12.11 -0.88
N HIS A 113 0.79 -11.14 0.03
CA HIS A 113 0.63 -11.36 1.46
C HIS A 113 -0.80 -11.82 1.79
N TYR A 114 -1.82 -11.17 1.22
CA TYR A 114 -3.22 -11.56 1.38
C TYR A 114 -3.48 -12.99 0.93
N PHE A 115 -2.95 -13.39 -0.24
CA PHE A 115 -3.13 -14.75 -0.74
C PHE A 115 -2.44 -15.80 0.14
N ILE A 116 -1.20 -15.56 0.57
CA ILE A 116 -0.43 -16.52 1.39
C ILE A 116 -1.09 -16.70 2.76
N PHE A 117 -1.35 -15.61 3.49
CA PHE A 117 -1.93 -15.69 4.83
C PHE A 117 -3.39 -16.16 4.79
N GLY A 118 -4.16 -15.75 3.78
CA GLY A 118 -5.51 -16.25 3.54
C GLY A 118 -5.54 -17.76 3.31
N LEU A 119 -4.61 -18.28 2.50
CA LEU A 119 -4.49 -19.72 2.26
C LEU A 119 -4.13 -20.49 3.53
N ILE A 120 -3.12 -20.02 4.28
CA ILE A 120 -2.66 -20.67 5.52
C ILE A 120 -3.80 -20.75 6.54
N GLU A 121 -4.55 -19.66 6.73
CA GLU A 121 -5.65 -19.61 7.68
C GLU A 121 -6.81 -20.54 7.29
N GLU A 122 -7.17 -20.58 6.00
CA GLU A 122 -8.21 -21.48 5.51
C GLU A 122 -7.81 -22.95 5.52
N MET A 123 -6.52 -23.26 5.32
CA MET A 123 -5.96 -24.60 5.53
C MET A 123 -6.09 -25.02 7.00
N LYS A 124 -5.74 -24.15 7.95
CA LYS A 124 -5.90 -24.42 9.40
C LYS A 124 -7.36 -24.67 9.78
N ARG A 125 -8.32 -24.05 9.09
CA ARG A 125 -9.76 -24.21 9.31
C ARG A 125 -10.39 -25.39 8.55
N GLY A 126 -9.58 -26.19 7.82
CA GLY A 126 -10.04 -27.32 7.02
C GLY A 126 -10.88 -26.94 5.79
N LYS A 127 -10.91 -25.65 5.42
CA LYS A 127 -11.72 -25.08 4.33
C LYS A 127 -10.90 -24.69 3.10
N GLY A 128 -9.63 -25.08 3.03
CA GLY A 128 -8.71 -24.73 1.92
C GLY A 128 -9.28 -24.97 0.51
N LYS A 129 -10.10 -26.00 0.30
CA LYS A 129 -10.80 -26.24 -0.97
C LYS A 129 -11.69 -25.07 -1.41
N ARG A 130 -12.39 -24.42 -0.47
CA ARG A 130 -13.24 -23.25 -0.74
C ARG A 130 -12.41 -22.04 -1.12
N PHE A 131 -11.27 -21.84 -0.46
CA PHE A 131 -10.33 -20.77 -0.80
C PHE A 131 -9.75 -20.97 -2.20
N VAL A 132 -9.24 -22.17 -2.51
CA VAL A 132 -8.71 -22.48 -3.85
C VAL A 132 -9.78 -22.31 -4.93
N LEU A 133 -11.03 -22.74 -4.68
CA LEU A 133 -12.14 -22.53 -5.60
C LEU A 133 -12.43 -21.03 -5.81
N ALA A 134 -12.42 -20.24 -4.75
CA ALA A 134 -12.61 -18.79 -4.82
C ALA A 134 -11.53 -18.11 -5.68
N VAL A 135 -10.25 -18.45 -5.46
CA VAL A 135 -9.13 -17.94 -6.26
C VAL A 135 -9.23 -18.38 -7.71
N ALA A 136 -9.55 -19.65 -7.97
CA ALA A 136 -9.73 -20.18 -9.31
C ALA A 136 -10.86 -19.47 -10.07
N LEU A 137 -11.95 -19.11 -9.37
CA LEU A 137 -13.08 -18.40 -9.95
C LEU A 137 -12.71 -16.96 -10.31
N ILE A 138 -11.98 -16.26 -9.45
CA ILE A 138 -11.43 -14.91 -9.73
C ILE A 138 -10.50 -14.95 -10.95
N ALA A 139 -9.55 -15.88 -10.97
CA ALA A 139 -8.63 -16.06 -12.08
C ALA A 139 -9.37 -16.42 -13.38
N GLY A 140 -10.41 -17.26 -13.29
CA GLY A 140 -11.26 -17.65 -14.40
C GLY A 140 -12.01 -16.45 -15.00
N VAL A 141 -12.66 -15.63 -14.17
CA VAL A 141 -13.36 -14.41 -14.61
C VAL A 141 -12.40 -13.45 -15.30
N SER A 142 -11.23 -13.21 -14.70
CA SER A 142 -10.18 -12.36 -15.28
C SER A 142 -9.69 -12.91 -16.63
N SER A 143 -9.41 -14.21 -16.72
CA SER A 143 -8.93 -14.87 -17.95
C SER A 143 -9.98 -14.82 -19.07
N VAL A 144 -11.25 -15.09 -18.76
CA VAL A 144 -12.34 -15.01 -19.74
C VAL A 144 -12.53 -13.57 -20.23
N SER A 145 -12.49 -12.59 -19.32
CA SER A 145 -12.60 -11.18 -19.69
C SER A 145 -11.42 -10.71 -20.56
N TYR A 146 -10.22 -11.23 -20.32
CA TYR A 146 -9.06 -10.98 -21.19
C TYR A 146 -9.32 -11.52 -22.59
N LEU A 147 -9.68 -12.80 -22.72
CA LEU A 147 -9.87 -13.45 -24.01
C LEU A 147 -10.98 -12.78 -24.85
N ILE A 148 -12.12 -12.48 -24.24
CA ILE A 148 -13.23 -11.80 -24.94
C ILE A 148 -12.79 -10.41 -25.41
N THR A 149 -12.11 -9.65 -24.55
CA THR A 149 -11.67 -8.30 -24.89
C THR A 149 -10.55 -8.32 -25.91
N ASP A 150 -9.66 -9.31 -25.88
CA ASP A 150 -8.59 -9.48 -26.86
C ASP A 150 -9.15 -9.76 -28.26
N MET A 151 -10.26 -10.49 -28.35
CA MET A 151 -10.95 -10.74 -29.63
C MET A 151 -11.64 -9.49 -30.21
N LEU A 152 -12.09 -8.55 -29.36
CA LEU A 152 -12.85 -7.37 -29.79
C LEU A 152 -11.97 -6.12 -29.91
N PHE A 153 -11.14 -5.86 -28.90
CA PHE A 153 -10.31 -4.68 -28.72
C PHE A 153 -8.98 -5.03 -28.00
N PRO A 154 -7.98 -5.60 -28.72
CA PRO A 154 -6.69 -5.99 -28.17
C PRO A 154 -5.99 -4.97 -27.24
N PRO A 155 -5.96 -3.65 -27.53
CA PRO A 155 -5.25 -2.72 -26.66
C PRO A 155 -5.91 -2.52 -25.28
N LEU A 156 -7.20 -2.86 -25.14
CA LEU A 156 -7.94 -2.72 -23.88
C LEU A 156 -7.98 -4.00 -23.05
N SER A 157 -7.59 -5.14 -23.62
CA SER A 157 -7.66 -6.45 -22.95
C SER A 157 -6.92 -6.51 -21.60
N PRO A 158 -5.72 -5.95 -21.40
CA PRO A 158 -5.08 -5.98 -20.08
C PRO A 158 -5.82 -5.13 -19.04
N PHE A 159 -6.37 -3.98 -19.45
CA PHE A 159 -7.10 -3.09 -18.54
C PHE A 159 -8.43 -3.71 -18.10
N VAL A 160 -9.18 -4.31 -19.02
CA VAL A 160 -10.46 -4.98 -18.71
C VAL A 160 -10.24 -6.22 -17.86
N SER A 161 -9.19 -6.99 -18.13
CA SER A 161 -8.83 -8.16 -17.33
C SER A 161 -8.47 -7.80 -15.89
N LEU A 162 -7.70 -6.72 -15.72
CA LEU A 162 -7.29 -6.23 -14.42
C LEU A 162 -8.48 -5.69 -13.61
N THR A 163 -9.39 -4.94 -14.23
CA THR A 163 -10.59 -4.45 -13.54
C THR A 163 -11.52 -5.60 -13.15
N ALA A 164 -11.70 -6.59 -14.04
CA ALA A 164 -12.46 -7.79 -13.74
C ALA A 164 -11.86 -8.60 -12.59
N PHE A 165 -10.52 -8.69 -12.52
CA PHE A 165 -9.82 -9.30 -11.38
C PHE A 165 -10.14 -8.57 -10.07
N PHE A 166 -10.00 -7.24 -10.03
CA PHE A 166 -10.26 -6.47 -8.81
C PHE A 166 -11.72 -6.56 -8.35
N ILE A 167 -12.69 -6.46 -9.27
CA ILE A 167 -14.12 -6.54 -8.93
C ILE A 167 -14.47 -7.94 -8.42
N SER A 168 -14.01 -8.98 -9.11
CA SER A 168 -14.29 -10.37 -8.69
C SER A 168 -13.60 -10.71 -7.37
N ALA A 169 -12.38 -10.21 -7.15
CA ALA A 169 -11.68 -10.34 -5.87
C ALA A 169 -12.44 -9.64 -4.74
N ASP A 170 -12.93 -8.42 -4.94
CA ASP A 170 -13.69 -7.67 -3.93
C ASP A 170 -15.00 -8.38 -3.55
N ILE A 171 -15.78 -8.82 -4.55
CA ILE A 171 -17.00 -9.60 -4.34
C ILE A 171 -16.70 -10.88 -3.57
N MET A 172 -15.64 -11.60 -3.96
CA MET A 172 -15.28 -12.86 -3.32
C MET A 172 -14.72 -12.67 -1.90
N SER A 173 -14.04 -11.55 -1.65
CA SER A 173 -13.51 -11.20 -0.33
C SER A 173 -14.62 -11.16 0.74
N SER A 174 -15.81 -10.66 0.36
CA SER A 174 -16.98 -10.62 1.24
C SER A 174 -17.49 -12.00 1.67
N ARG A 175 -17.15 -13.04 0.89
CA ARG A 175 -17.53 -14.44 1.13
C ARG A 175 -16.41 -15.26 1.79
N LEU A 176 -15.20 -14.70 1.91
CA LEU A 176 -14.09 -15.38 2.57
C LEU A 176 -14.20 -15.24 4.11
N PRO A 177 -13.99 -16.31 4.90
CA PRO A 177 -14.16 -16.29 6.36
C PRO A 177 -13.10 -15.49 7.14
N CYS A 178 -12.28 -14.69 6.45
CA CYS A 178 -11.14 -13.96 7.00
C CYS A 178 -11.54 -12.70 7.80
N LYS A 179 -12.72 -12.67 8.42
CA LYS A 179 -13.06 -11.65 9.41
C LYS A 179 -12.50 -12.06 10.77
N LYS A 180 -11.24 -11.69 11.03
CA LYS A 180 -10.73 -11.70 12.40
C LYS A 180 -11.29 -10.43 13.06
N ARG A 181 -12.32 -10.58 13.91
CA ARG A 181 -12.75 -9.45 14.76
C ARG A 181 -11.59 -9.12 15.69
N VAL A 182 -10.95 -7.99 15.44
CA VAL A 182 -9.91 -7.48 16.34
C VAL A 182 -10.64 -6.65 17.40
N PRO A 183 -10.55 -6.99 18.70
CA PRO A 183 -11.11 -6.14 19.73
C PRO A 183 -10.41 -4.78 19.69
N VAL A 184 -11.18 -3.72 19.53
CA VAL A 184 -10.68 -2.34 19.59
C VAL A 184 -10.20 -2.08 21.02
N SER A 185 -8.99 -1.54 21.18
CA SER A 185 -8.50 -1.07 22.48
C SER A 185 -9.47 -0.02 23.04
N GLU A 186 -9.80 -0.08 24.33
CA GLU A 186 -10.70 0.90 24.97
C GLU A 186 -10.23 2.36 24.80
N GLN A 187 -8.93 2.58 24.57
CA GLN A 187 -8.34 3.89 24.34
C GLN A 187 -8.65 4.49 22.95
N LEU A 188 -9.07 3.66 21.98
CA LEU A 188 -9.32 4.05 20.59
C LEU A 188 -10.83 4.18 20.27
N VAL A 189 -11.70 4.03 21.27
CA VAL A 189 -13.16 4.21 21.13
C VAL A 189 -13.45 5.70 20.92
N GLY A 190 -14.14 6.05 19.84
CA GLY A 190 -14.42 7.43 19.43
C GLY A 190 -13.47 7.99 18.36
N GLU A 191 -12.40 7.29 17.97
CA GLU A 191 -11.62 7.67 16.78
C GLU A 191 -12.27 7.11 15.50
N PRO A 192 -12.62 7.96 14.52
CA PRO A 192 -13.43 7.54 13.36
C PRO A 192 -12.76 6.47 12.50
N LEU A 193 -11.42 6.41 12.51
CA LEU A 193 -10.63 5.39 11.79
C LEU A 193 -10.54 4.06 12.56
N ALA A 194 -10.45 4.10 13.89
CA ALA A 194 -10.39 2.90 14.70
C ALA A 194 -11.74 2.15 14.71
N GLU A 195 -12.84 2.91 14.70
CA GLU A 195 -14.20 2.36 14.63
C GLU A 195 -14.51 1.74 13.26
N THR A 196 -14.07 2.34 12.16
CA THR A 196 -14.28 1.77 10.81
C THR A 196 -13.49 0.48 10.56
N ILE A 197 -12.32 0.33 11.17
CA ILE A 197 -11.47 -0.86 11.07
C ILE A 197 -11.93 -1.96 12.05
N GLY A 198 -12.43 -1.60 13.22
CA GLY A 198 -12.81 -2.53 14.28
C GLY A 198 -14.24 -3.09 14.24
N LEU A 199 -15.19 -2.39 13.60
CA LEU A 199 -16.63 -2.74 13.66
C LEU A 199 -17.17 -3.53 12.44
N ARG A 200 -16.34 -3.96 11.49
CA ARG A 200 -16.79 -4.73 10.30
C ARG A 200 -16.48 -6.24 10.33
#